data_AF-A0A3A0C1X7-F1
#
_entry.id   AF-A0A3A0C1X7-F1
#
_cell.length_a   1.000
_cell.length_b   1.000
_cell.length_c   1.000
_cell.angle_alpha   90.00
_cell.angle_beta   90.00
_cell.angle_gamma   90.00
#
_symmetry.space_group_name_H-M   'P 1'
#
loop_
_entity.id
_entity.type
_entity.pdbx_description
1 polymer ?
#
loop_
_entity_poly.entity_id
_entity_poly.type
_entity_poly.pdbx_seq_one_letter_code
_entity_poly.pdbx_strand_id
1 'polypeptide(L)'
;MVDQAGEKHQLAGFDDRARGFNRPVEFLRTAAGYQALWRYEATRIESAEATTPAEALQHLINHLQREGFTQLRSQQCYRGGVYLGSQEPWIEYPDLPPPAEVGLLGLIKKWFGRPG
;
A
#
# COMPACT_ATOMS: atom_id res chain seq x y z
N MET A 1 -10.18 6.23 -22.64
CA MET A 1 -9.10 7.20 -22.39
C MET A 1 -8.72 7.05 -20.93
N VAL A 2 -7.43 7.18 -20.61
CA VAL A 2 -6.94 7.20 -19.23
C VAL A 2 -6.51 8.63 -18.96
N ASP A 3 -7.21 9.29 -18.04
CA ASP A 3 -6.96 10.69 -17.72
C ASP A 3 -6.54 10.81 -16.26
N GLN A 4 -5.72 11.81 -15.92
CA GLN A 4 -5.45 12.08 -14.51
C GLN A 4 -6.74 12.50 -13.82
N ALA A 5 -7.05 11.87 -12.69
CA ALA A 5 -8.30 12.11 -11.97
C ALA A 5 -8.34 13.45 -11.23
N GLY A 6 -7.22 14.19 -11.17
CA GLY A 6 -7.08 15.41 -10.39
C GLY A 6 -7.01 15.17 -8.86
N GLU A 7 -7.15 13.92 -8.42
CA GLU A 7 -6.88 13.48 -7.06
C GLU A 7 -5.39 13.20 -6.89
N LYS A 8 -4.81 13.63 -5.76
CA LYS A 8 -3.45 13.27 -5.37
C LYS A 8 -3.36 13.11 -3.88
N HIS A 9 -2.68 12.04 -3.47
CA HIS A 9 -2.37 11.76 -2.07
C HIS A 9 -0.86 11.76 -1.89
N GLN A 10 -0.38 12.19 -0.75
CA GLN A 10 0.97 11.93 -0.30
C GLN A 10 0.98 10.61 0.47
N LEU A 11 1.90 9.70 0.17
CA LEU A 11 2.08 8.44 0.86
C LEU A 11 3.48 8.38 1.50
N ALA A 12 3.53 8.05 2.79
CA ALA A 12 4.75 7.90 3.54
C ALA A 12 4.75 6.59 4.33
N GLY A 13 5.94 6.10 4.67
CA GLY A 13 6.15 4.89 5.46
C GLY A 13 7.59 4.41 5.34
N PHE A 14 7.80 3.12 5.57
CA PHE A 14 9.09 2.45 5.41
C PHE A 14 9.00 1.35 4.35
N ASP A 15 10.05 1.24 3.53
CA ASP A 15 10.19 0.12 2.59
C ASP A 15 10.64 -1.18 3.28
N ASP A 16 10.77 -2.25 2.49
CA ASP A 16 11.22 -3.57 2.90
C ASP A 16 12.62 -3.59 3.56
N ARG A 17 13.39 -2.51 3.38
CA ARG A 17 14.73 -2.31 3.95
C ARG A 17 14.73 -1.30 5.11
N ALA A 18 13.55 -0.99 5.65
CA ALA A 18 13.35 -0.01 6.71
C ALA A 18 13.84 1.41 6.35
N ARG A 19 13.88 1.76 5.05
CA ARG A 19 14.18 3.12 4.60
C ARG A 19 12.91 3.92 4.53
N GLY A 20 12.92 5.09 5.18
CA GLY A 20 11.78 6.00 5.15
C GLY A 20 11.56 6.60 3.76
N PHE A 21 10.31 6.69 3.33
CA PHE A 21 9.94 7.36 2.08
C PHE A 21 8.75 8.31 2.27
N ASN A 22 8.62 9.24 1.35
CA ASN A 22 7.48 10.14 1.24
C ASN A 22 7.30 10.52 -0.24
N ARG A 23 6.26 10.01 -0.90
CA ARG A 23 6.05 10.13 -2.36
C ARG A 23 4.57 10.33 -2.71
N PRO A 24 4.27 11.06 -3.79
CA PRO A 24 2.90 11.22 -4.25
C PRO A 24 2.34 9.91 -4.82
N VAL A 25 1.04 9.71 -4.62
CA VAL A 25 0.18 8.76 -5.31
C VAL A 25 -0.68 9.55 -6.28
N GLU A 26 -0.63 9.15 -7.55
CA GLU A 26 -1.46 9.71 -8.60
C GLU A 26 -2.64 8.77 -8.87
N PHE A 27 -3.76 9.34 -9.28
CA PHE A 27 -4.94 8.56 -9.64
C PHE A 27 -5.24 8.73 -11.12
N LEU A 28 -5.40 7.60 -11.79
CA LEU A 28 -5.81 7.50 -13.17
C LEU A 28 -7.30 7.18 -13.19
N ARG A 29 -8.09 7.96 -13.93
CA ARG A 29 -9.47 7.64 -14.28
C ARG A 29 -9.45 6.78 -15.53
N THR A 30 -10.05 5.60 -15.43
CA THR A 30 -10.18 4.63 -16.51
C THR A 30 -11.64 4.58 -17.00
N ALA A 31 -11.93 3.71 -17.97
CA ALA A 31 -13.30 3.53 -18.45
C ALA A 31 -14.20 2.82 -17.43
N ALA A 32 -13.64 1.96 -16.56
CA ALA A 32 -14.40 1.20 -15.57
C ALA A 32 -14.19 1.67 -14.12
N GLY A 33 -13.36 2.71 -13.88
CA GLY A 33 -13.24 3.34 -12.56
C GLY A 33 -11.95 4.13 -12.38
N TYR A 34 -11.15 3.73 -11.39
CA TYR A 34 -9.94 4.40 -10.95
C TYR A 34 -8.83 3.41 -10.65
N GLN A 35 -7.59 3.83 -10.89
CA GLN A 35 -6.38 3.14 -10.46
C GLN A 35 -5.45 4.11 -9.74
N ALA A 36 -4.83 3.64 -8.66
CA ALA A 36 -3.78 4.36 -7.95
C ALA A 36 -2.41 3.96 -8.51
N LEU A 37 -1.59 4.95 -8.81
CA LEU A 37 -0.25 4.81 -9.33
C LEU A 37 0.73 5.39 -8.31
N TRP A 38 1.72 4.60 -7.93
CA TRP A 38 2.79 5.03 -7.04
C TRP A 38 4.15 4.68 -7.60
N ARG A 39 5.11 5.59 -7.41
CA ARG A 39 6.47 5.48 -7.93
C ARG A 39 7.48 5.81 -6.84
N TYR A 40 8.47 4.93 -6.68
CA TYR A 40 9.57 5.08 -5.74
C TYR A 40 10.84 4.42 -6.32
N GLU A 41 11.89 5.21 -6.50
CA GLU A 41 13.10 4.79 -7.21
C GLU A 41 12.76 4.21 -8.61
N ALA A 42 13.19 2.98 -8.90
CA ALA A 42 12.83 2.26 -10.12
C ALA A 42 11.48 1.51 -10.01
N THR A 43 10.88 1.46 -8.84
CA THR A 43 9.64 0.73 -8.57
C THR A 43 8.42 1.56 -8.98
N ARG A 44 7.57 0.98 -9.81
CA ARG A 44 6.26 1.52 -10.19
C ARG A 44 5.21 0.47 -9.88
N ILE A 45 4.23 0.83 -9.04
CA ILE A 45 3.15 -0.06 -8.64
C ILE A 45 1.83 0.60 -9.01
N GLU A 46 0.96 -0.19 -9.63
CA GLU A 46 -0.41 0.17 -9.96
C GLU A 46 -1.36 -0.69 -9.16
N SER A 47 -2.41 -0.08 -8.62
CA SER A 47 -3.47 -0.81 -7.95
C SER A 47 -4.34 -1.57 -8.95
N ALA A 48 -5.10 -2.53 -8.43
CA ALA A 48 -6.29 -3.01 -9.14
C ALA A 48 -7.24 -1.84 -9.41
N GLU A 49 -8.02 -1.96 -10.47
CA GLU A 49 -9.08 -1.00 -10.82
C GLU A 49 -10.20 -1.06 -9.76
N ALA A 50 -10.68 0.11 -9.34
CA ALA A 50 -11.71 0.24 -8.32
C ALA A 50 -12.74 1.32 -8.68
N THR A 51 -13.90 1.31 -8.02
CA THR A 51 -14.98 2.24 -8.35
C THR A 51 -14.73 3.65 -7.84
N THR A 52 -13.87 3.80 -6.84
CA THR A 52 -13.48 5.10 -6.27
C THR A 52 -11.96 5.25 -6.10
N PRO A 53 -11.43 6.49 -6.07
CA PRO A 53 -10.01 6.73 -5.74
C PRO A 53 -9.62 6.16 -4.37
N ALA A 54 -10.50 6.25 -3.37
CA ALA A 54 -10.22 5.74 -2.03
C ALA A 54 -10.04 4.21 -2.01
N GLU A 55 -10.88 3.47 -2.73
CA GLU A 55 -10.73 2.02 -2.89
C GLU A 55 -9.45 1.66 -3.66
N ALA A 56 -9.14 2.39 -4.72
CA ALA A 56 -7.90 2.20 -5.48
C ALA A 56 -6.66 2.44 -4.60
N LEU A 57 -6.69 3.47 -3.75
CA LEU A 57 -5.66 3.73 -2.76
C LEU A 57 -5.54 2.56 -1.77
N GLN A 58 -6.66 2.05 -1.24
CA GLN A 58 -6.64 0.91 -0.34
C GLN A 58 -6.03 -0.34 -0.99
N HIS A 59 -6.33 -0.60 -2.27
CA HIS A 59 -5.70 -1.69 -3.01
C HIS A 59 -4.19 -1.51 -3.17
N LEU A 60 -3.72 -0.28 -3.41
CA LEU A 60 -2.29 0.04 -3.45
C LEU A 60 -1.64 -0.18 -2.08
N ILE A 61 -2.24 0.30 -0.99
CA ILE A 61 -1.74 0.09 0.38
C ILE A 61 -1.60 -1.40 0.68
N ASN A 62 -2.65 -2.18 0.40
CA ASN A 62 -2.61 -3.63 0.61
C ASN A 62 -1.55 -4.31 -0.25
N HIS A 63 -1.25 -3.78 -1.44
CA HIS A 63 -0.14 -4.25 -2.28
C HIS A 63 1.20 -3.98 -1.59
N LEU A 64 1.47 -2.73 -1.21
CA LEU A 64 2.71 -2.36 -0.56
C LEU A 64 2.95 -3.14 0.73
N GLN A 65 1.93 -3.34 1.56
CA GLN A 65 2.08 -4.13 2.79
C GLN A 65 2.44 -5.59 2.51
N ARG A 66 1.90 -6.19 1.45
CA ARG A 66 2.28 -7.56 1.03
C ARG A 66 3.71 -7.64 0.54
N GLU A 67 4.24 -6.56 -0.03
CA GLU A 67 5.65 -6.43 -0.43
C GLU A 67 6.58 -6.07 0.74
N GLY A 68 6.06 -5.95 1.97
CA GLY A 68 6.86 -5.69 3.18
C GLY A 68 7.00 -4.23 3.57
N PHE A 69 6.26 -3.32 2.92
CA PHE A 69 6.20 -1.92 3.36
C PHE A 69 5.39 -1.79 4.66
N THR A 70 5.86 -0.94 5.56
CA THR A 70 5.30 -0.81 6.92
C THR A 70 5.09 0.64 7.34
N GLN A 71 4.28 0.83 8.38
CA GLN A 71 3.86 2.11 8.97
C GLN A 71 3.36 3.09 7.89
N LEU A 72 2.58 2.55 6.96
CA LEU A 72 2.05 3.33 5.85
C LEU A 72 1.03 4.35 6.37
N ARG A 73 1.11 5.57 5.85
CA ARG A 73 0.13 6.62 6.08
C ARG A 73 -0.04 7.50 4.85
N SER A 74 -1.25 7.99 4.61
CA SER A 74 -1.51 8.90 3.50
C SER A 74 -2.16 10.20 3.94
N GLN A 75 -1.94 11.27 3.18
CA GLN A 75 -2.60 12.55 3.34
C GLN A 75 -3.13 12.98 1.97
N GLN A 76 -4.40 13.39 1.88
CA GLN A 76 -4.93 13.93 0.63
C GLN A 76 -4.42 15.34 0.43
N CYS A 77 -3.81 15.61 -0.73
CA CYS A 77 -3.23 16.93 -1.04
C CYS A 77 -3.99 17.65 -2.15
N TYR A 78 -4.65 16.90 -3.04
CA TYR A 78 -5.51 17.46 -4.09
C TYR A 78 -6.82 16.69 -4.17
N ARG A 79 -7.93 17.40 -4.37
CA ARG A 79 -9.26 16.84 -4.62
C ARG A 79 -9.88 17.51 -5.83
N GLY A 80 -10.23 16.74 -6.86
CA GLY A 80 -10.77 17.26 -8.12
C GLY A 80 -9.93 18.39 -8.76
N GLY A 81 -8.60 18.35 -8.60
CA GLY A 81 -7.68 19.38 -9.10
C GLY A 81 -7.48 20.60 -8.18
N VAL A 82 -8.25 20.72 -7.10
CA VAL A 82 -8.06 21.78 -6.09
C VAL A 82 -6.98 21.36 -5.11
N TYR A 83 -5.99 22.23 -4.88
CA TYR A 83 -4.94 22.00 -3.88
C TYR A 83 -5.48 22.25 -2.47
N LEU A 84 -5.44 21.22 -1.61
CA LEU A 84 -5.85 21.28 -0.21
C LEU A 84 -4.67 21.56 0.74
N GLY A 85 -3.43 21.46 0.25
CA GLY A 85 -2.24 21.58 1.09
C GLY A 85 -2.12 20.44 2.10
N SER A 86 -1.48 20.73 3.23
CA SER A 86 -1.33 19.81 4.37
C SER A 86 -2.46 19.93 5.40
N GLN A 87 -3.62 20.44 4.99
CA GLN A 87 -4.75 20.72 5.88
C GLN A 87 -5.52 19.44 6.27
N GLU A 88 -5.46 18.41 5.43
CA GLU A 88 -6.09 17.11 5.72
C GLU A 88 -5.25 16.31 6.73
N PRO A 89 -5.87 15.52 7.63
CA PRO A 89 -5.14 14.68 8.54
C PRO A 89 -4.40 13.55 7.81
N TRP A 90 -3.30 13.08 8.40
CA TRP A 90 -2.70 11.81 7.99
C TRP A 90 -3.59 10.67 8.43
N ILE A 91 -3.92 9.78 7.49
CA ILE A 91 -4.62 8.53 7.72
C ILE A 91 -3.58 7.43 7.82
N GLU A 92 -3.55 6.72 8.95
CA GLU A 92 -2.65 5.60 9.19
C GLU A 92 -3.27 4.28 8.74
N TYR A 93 -2.44 3.41 8.16
CA TYR A 93 -2.82 2.07 7.75
C TYR A 93 -2.07 1.06 8.62
N PRO A 94 -2.77 0.30 9.48
CA PRO A 94 -2.14 -0.69 10.35
C PRO A 94 -1.38 -1.75 9.55
N ASP A 95 -0.19 -2.11 10.03
CA ASP A 95 0.63 -3.15 9.41
C ASP A 95 -0.07 -4.51 9.44
N LEU A 96 0.23 -5.34 8.45
CA LEU A 96 -0.22 -6.74 8.46
C LEU A 96 0.42 -7.47 9.65
N PRO A 97 -0.31 -8.36 10.34
CA PRO A 97 0.29 -9.19 11.36
C PRO A 97 1.43 -10.00 10.75
N PRO A 98 2.51 -10.27 11.52
CA PRO A 98 3.60 -11.09 11.02
C PRO A 98 3.03 -12.44 10.56
N PRO A 99 3.52 -12.99 9.43
CA PRO A 99 3.09 -14.31 8.98
C PRO A 99 3.28 -15.29 10.13
N ALA A 100 2.23 -16.06 10.44
CA ALA A 100 2.28 -17.05 11.51
C ALA A 100 3.52 -17.90 11.31
N GLU A 101 4.48 -17.79 12.22
CA GLU A 101 5.70 -18.59 12.16
C GLU A 101 5.25 -20.05 12.09
N VAL A 102 5.50 -20.71 10.96
CA VAL A 102 5.42 -22.16 10.90
C VAL A 102 6.62 -22.64 11.70
N GLY A 103 6.46 -22.62 13.02
CA GLY A 103 7.57 -22.69 13.96
C GLY A 103 8.38 -23.95 13.72
N LEU A 104 9.70 -23.82 13.77
CA LEU A 104 10.66 -24.93 13.78
C LEU A 104 10.24 -26.08 14.73
N LEU A 105 9.45 -25.78 15.77
CA LEU A 105 8.86 -26.74 16.70
C LEU A 105 7.97 -27.81 16.03
N GLY A 106 7.32 -27.50 14.90
CA GLY A 106 6.54 -28.46 14.13
C GLY A 106 7.40 -29.50 13.40
N LEU A 107 8.61 -29.12 12.98
CA LEU A 107 9.57 -30.00 12.33
C LEU A 107 10.27 -30.93 13.33
N ILE A 108 10.54 -30.46 14.54
CA ILE A 108 11.17 -31.25 15.60
C ILE A 108 10.22 -32.34 16.12
N LYS A 109 8.91 -32.06 16.26
CA LYS A 109 7.90 -33.07 16.63
C LYS A 109 7.81 -34.22 15.62
N LYS A 110 8.10 -33.97 14.33
CA LYS A 110 8.07 -35.00 13.28
C LYS A 110 9.27 -35.95 13.36
N TRP A 111 10.36 -35.57 14.03
CA TRP A 111 11.55 -36.42 14.22
C TRP A 111 11.51 -37.24 15.52
N PHE A 112 10.81 -36.78 16.56
CA PHE A 112 10.74 -37.48 17.85
C PHE A 112 9.51 -38.38 18.01
N GLY A 113 8.61 -38.42 17.01
CA GLY A 113 7.41 -39.26 17.02
C GLY A 113 7.59 -40.63 16.35
N ARG A 114 8.56 -41.45 16.79
CA ARG A 114 8.51 -42.91 16.57
C ARG A 114 9.38 -43.70 17.55
N PRO A 115 8.78 -44.29 18.59
CA PRO A 115 9.15 -45.62 19.04
C PRO A 115 7.93 -46.56 18.91
N GLY A 116 8.15 -47.75 18.34
CA GLY A 116 7.12 -48.78 18.13
C GLY A 116 7.09 -49.27 16.70
#